data_AF-A0A535BIH0-F1
#
_entry.id   AF-A0A535BIH0-F1
#
_cell.length_a   1.000
_cell.length_b   1.000
_cell.length_c   1.000
_cell.angle_alpha   90.00
_cell.angle_beta   90.00
_cell.angle_gamma   90.00
#
_symmetry.space_group_name_H-M   'P 1'
#
loop_
_entity.id
_entity.type
_entity.pdbx_description
1 polymer ?
#
loop_
_entity_poly.entity_id
_entity_poly.type
_entity_poly.pdbx_seq_one_letter_code
_entity_poly.pdbx_strand_id
1 'polypeptide(L)'
;MSQLNSLWRPSLSTTFARIAYRRWLSIALIGLLAFGGSAAVGFIAGIPEPVADDEFSYLLAADTFAHGRLTNPTHPMWVFFEGSHAIHQLMYMSKYPPVQGLVLVVGQVMGGHPIWGVWMSMGLMCAVICWMLYVWVPPRWAVLGGFLALINPLLGITGYWAQSY
;
A
#
# COMPACT_ATOMS: atom_id res chain seq x y z
N MET A 1 49.21 -2.13 -20.65
CA MET A 1 47.94 -1.51 -20.21
C MET A 1 46.95 -2.60 -19.80
N SER A 2 47.12 -3.25 -18.65
CA SER A 2 46.26 -4.38 -18.23
C SER A 2 46.04 -4.52 -16.72
N GLN A 3 46.23 -3.46 -15.92
CA GLN A 3 46.14 -3.54 -14.44
C GLN A 3 45.21 -2.50 -13.78
N LEU A 4 44.14 -2.06 -14.45
CA LEU A 4 43.27 -0.99 -13.91
C LEU A 4 41.80 -1.38 -13.65
N ASN A 5 41.47 -2.68 -13.58
CA ASN A 5 40.09 -3.14 -13.33
C ASN A 5 39.84 -3.77 -11.94
N SER A 6 40.79 -3.76 -11.02
CA SER A 6 40.65 -4.47 -9.73
C SER A 6 40.13 -3.64 -8.56
N LEU A 7 39.94 -2.32 -8.72
CA LEU A 7 39.73 -1.40 -7.59
C LEU A 7 38.27 -1.13 -7.19
N TRP A 8 37.29 -1.81 -7.80
CA TRP A 8 35.86 -1.62 -7.48
C TRP A 8 35.18 -2.94 -7.09
N ARG A 9 35.76 -3.70 -6.16
CA ARG A 9 35.02 -4.71 -5.41
C ARG A 9 34.56 -4.10 -4.08
N PRO A 10 33.36 -3.50 -3.99
CA PRO A 10 32.81 -3.16 -2.69
C PRO A 10 32.56 -4.47 -1.94
N SER A 11 33.42 -4.74 -0.97
CA SER A 11 33.30 -5.72 0.11
C SER A 11 32.14 -5.35 1.03
N LEU A 12 30.95 -5.20 0.45
CA LEU A 12 29.70 -5.22 1.20
C LEU A 12 29.41 -6.67 1.56
N SER A 13 29.32 -6.93 2.86
CA SER A 13 29.10 -8.21 3.54
C SER A 13 28.53 -9.32 2.64
N THR A 14 29.21 -10.47 2.64
CA THR A 14 28.82 -11.67 1.88
C THR A 14 27.35 -12.04 2.06
N THR A 15 26.76 -11.74 3.23
CA THR A 15 25.34 -11.93 3.56
C THR A 15 24.40 -11.05 2.75
N PHE A 16 24.64 -9.72 2.65
CA PHE A 16 23.78 -8.83 1.87
C PHE A 16 23.80 -9.18 0.39
N ALA A 17 24.99 -9.48 -0.14
CA ALA A 17 25.11 -9.99 -1.51
C ALA A 17 24.30 -11.28 -1.69
N ARG A 18 24.46 -12.25 -0.78
CA ARG A 18 23.76 -13.55 -0.85
C ARG A 18 22.24 -13.39 -0.82
N ILE A 19 21.71 -12.46 -0.02
CA ILE A 19 20.27 -12.15 0.02
C ILE A 19 19.83 -11.50 -1.29
N ALA A 20 20.56 -10.49 -1.77
CA ALA A 20 20.21 -9.78 -3.01
C ALA A 20 20.18 -10.71 -4.24
N TYR A 21 21.05 -11.73 -4.30
CA TYR A 21 21.00 -12.71 -5.39
C TYR A 21 19.83 -13.70 -5.28
N ARG A 22 19.13 -13.77 -4.14
CA ARG A 22 17.88 -14.54 -3.98
C ARG A 22 16.68 -13.65 -4.25
N ARG A 23 16.44 -13.36 -5.54
CA ARG A 23 15.41 -12.42 -6.05
C ARG A 23 14.09 -12.48 -5.29
N TRP A 24 13.45 -13.66 -5.25
CA TRP A 24 12.14 -13.82 -4.62
C TRP A 24 12.15 -13.58 -3.12
N LEU A 25 13.22 -13.99 -2.43
CA LEU A 25 13.37 -13.75 -1.00
C LEU A 25 13.54 -12.25 -0.70
N SER A 26 14.31 -11.52 -1.51
CA SER A 26 14.42 -10.07 -1.35
C SER A 26 13.12 -9.34 -1.62
N ILE A 27 12.39 -9.72 -2.68
CA ILE A 27 11.09 -9.12 -3.01
C ILE A 27 10.10 -9.32 -1.87
N ALA A 28 9.99 -10.56 -1.38
CA ALA A 28 9.14 -10.89 -0.24
C ALA A 28 9.56 -10.12 1.03
N LEU A 29 10.87 -10.05 1.31
CA LEU A 29 11.39 -9.32 2.46
C LEU A 29 11.03 -7.83 2.40
N ILE A 30 11.21 -7.18 1.24
CA ILE A 30 10.86 -5.77 1.06
C ILE A 30 9.35 -5.54 1.27
N GLY A 31 8.51 -6.40 0.69
CA GLY A 31 7.06 -6.30 0.87
C GLY A 31 6.62 -6.52 2.32
N LEU A 32 7.20 -7.51 3.00
CA LEU A 32 6.91 -7.79 4.41
C LEU A 32 7.41 -6.68 5.34
N LEU A 33 8.58 -6.09 5.06
CA LEU A 33 9.09 -4.95 5.80
C LEU A 33 8.20 -3.71 5.60
N ALA A 34 7.64 -3.52 4.40
CA ALA A 34 6.70 -2.44 4.13
C ALA A 34 5.38 -2.62 4.86
N PHE A 35 4.76 -3.79 4.74
CA PHE A 35 3.55 -4.11 5.48
C PHE A 35 3.76 -3.98 7.01
N GLY A 36 4.79 -4.65 7.54
CA GLY A 36 5.09 -4.65 8.96
C GLY A 36 5.52 -3.27 9.48
N GLY A 37 6.26 -2.51 8.69
CA GLY A 37 6.66 -1.14 9.00
C GLY A 37 5.47 -0.19 9.05
N SER A 38 4.58 -0.23 8.05
CA SER A 38 3.35 0.57 8.05
C SER A 38 2.45 0.22 9.23
N ALA A 39 2.28 -1.07 9.52
CA ALA A 39 1.51 -1.53 10.68
C ALA A 39 2.14 -1.05 12.00
N ALA A 40 3.46 -1.19 12.16
CA ALA A 40 4.15 -0.72 13.35
C ALA A 40 3.99 0.79 13.55
N VAL A 41 4.09 1.59 12.48
CA VAL A 41 3.82 3.03 12.54
C VAL A 41 2.38 3.30 13.01
N GLY A 42 1.38 2.64 12.40
CA GLY A 42 -0.01 2.80 12.80
C GLY A 42 -0.29 2.37 14.25
N PHE A 43 0.30 1.28 14.73
CA PHE A 43 0.11 0.85 16.12
C PHE A 43 0.82 1.75 17.14
N ILE A 44 1.92 2.40 16.77
CA ILE A 44 2.67 3.32 17.66
C ILE A 44 2.06 4.72 17.64
N ALA A 45 1.73 5.25 16.46
CA ALA A 45 1.22 6.60 16.28
C ALA A 45 -0.30 6.71 16.45
N GLY A 46 -1.02 5.59 16.40
CA GLY A 46 -2.48 5.51 16.39
C GLY A 46 -3.02 5.15 15.01
N ILE A 47 -4.09 4.36 14.99
CA ILE A 47 -4.79 4.01 13.74
C ILE A 47 -5.44 5.30 13.20
N PRO A 48 -5.18 5.67 11.93
CA PRO A 48 -5.74 6.89 11.36
C PRO A 48 -7.27 6.78 11.28
N GLU A 49 -7.93 7.82 11.75
CA GLU A 49 -9.34 8.08 11.50
C GLU A 49 -9.49 8.83 10.16
N PRO A 50 -10.60 8.65 9.44
CA PRO A 50 -10.86 9.40 8.22
C PRO A 50 -10.99 10.90 8.53
N VAL A 51 -10.18 11.72 7.88
CA VAL A 51 -10.14 13.18 8.01
C VAL A 51 -10.59 13.87 6.73
N ALA A 52 -10.27 13.28 5.56
CA ALA A 52 -10.63 13.87 4.27
C ALA A 52 -11.98 13.32 3.77
N ASP A 53 -12.74 14.17 3.08
CA ASP A 53 -14.09 13.84 2.61
C ASP A 53 -14.13 12.64 1.65
N ASP A 54 -13.05 12.39 0.92
CA ASP A 54 -12.91 11.24 0.03
C ASP A 54 -12.68 9.93 0.78
N GLU A 55 -12.03 9.96 1.95
CA GLU A 55 -11.83 8.79 2.80
C GLU A 55 -13.17 8.19 3.27
N PHE A 56 -14.13 9.03 3.63
CA PHE A 56 -15.49 8.59 3.94
C PHE A 56 -16.17 7.92 2.74
N SER A 57 -15.89 8.38 1.52
CA SER A 57 -16.41 7.77 0.30
C SER A 57 -15.76 6.41 0.03
N TYR A 58 -14.47 6.25 0.28
CA TYR A 58 -13.80 4.95 0.19
C TYR A 58 -14.30 3.97 1.25
N LEU A 59 -14.55 4.44 2.47
CA LEU A 59 -15.15 3.64 3.54
C LEU A 59 -16.58 3.22 3.20
N LEU A 60 -17.39 4.09 2.58
CA LEU A 60 -18.71 3.73 2.06
C LEU A 60 -18.61 2.59 1.01
N ALA A 61 -17.63 2.64 0.11
CA ALA A 61 -17.40 1.57 -0.85
C ALA A 61 -16.98 0.26 -0.14
N ALA A 62 -16.05 0.34 0.80
CA ALA A 62 -15.58 -0.80 1.58
C ALA A 62 -16.74 -1.50 2.31
N ASP A 63 -17.59 -0.72 2.98
CA ASP A 63 -18.75 -1.23 3.71
C ASP A 63 -19.78 -1.86 2.75
N THR A 64 -20.03 -1.24 1.60
CA THR A 64 -20.91 -1.80 0.56
C THR A 64 -20.43 -3.19 0.13
N PHE A 65 -19.13 -3.32 -0.14
CA PHE A 65 -18.52 -4.59 -0.54
C PHE A 65 -18.46 -5.59 0.63
N ALA A 66 -18.27 -5.14 1.87
CA ALA A 66 -18.29 -5.99 3.06
C ALA A 66 -19.63 -6.71 3.22
N HIS A 67 -20.72 -6.05 2.84
CA HIS A 67 -22.07 -6.62 2.80
C HIS A 67 -22.35 -7.49 1.56
N GLY A 68 -21.35 -7.75 0.72
CA GLY A 68 -21.50 -8.54 -0.51
C GLY A 68 -22.30 -7.85 -1.61
N ARG A 69 -22.43 -6.52 -1.55
CA ARG A 69 -23.18 -5.71 -2.52
C ARG A 69 -22.22 -4.97 -3.44
N LEU A 70 -22.65 -4.72 -4.68
CA LEU A 70 -21.92 -3.82 -5.58
C LEU A 70 -22.31 -2.35 -5.38
N THR A 71 -23.56 -2.12 -4.98
CA THR A 71 -24.17 -0.81 -4.76
C THR A 71 -25.26 -0.93 -3.69
N ASN A 72 -25.63 0.19 -3.06
CA ASN A 72 -26.78 0.25 -2.17
C ASN A 72 -27.99 0.88 -2.86
N PRO A 73 -29.23 0.57 -2.43
CA PRO A 73 -30.41 1.27 -2.91
C PRO A 73 -30.37 2.75 -2.48
N THR A 74 -30.91 3.62 -3.33
CA THR A 74 -31.11 5.04 -2.98
C THR A 74 -31.95 5.18 -1.72
N HIS A 75 -31.51 6.06 -0.81
CA HIS A 75 -32.24 6.33 0.42
C HIS A 75 -33.59 7.02 0.13
N PRO A 76 -34.72 6.61 0.76
CA PRO A 76 -36.04 7.19 0.47
C PRO A 76 -36.13 8.71 0.67
N MET A 77 -35.31 9.22 1.59
CA MET A 77 -35.21 10.65 1.92
C MET A 77 -33.98 11.32 1.30
N TRP A 78 -33.40 10.78 0.21
CA TRP A 78 -32.16 11.29 -0.40
C TRP A 78 -32.17 12.80 -0.71
N VAL A 79 -33.35 13.38 -0.97
CA VAL A 79 -33.51 14.83 -1.22
C VAL A 79 -33.04 15.69 -0.04
N PHE A 80 -33.08 15.15 1.18
CA PHE A 80 -32.64 15.82 2.40
C PHE A 80 -31.19 15.47 2.78
N PHE A 81 -30.54 14.55 2.06
CA PHE A 81 -29.17 14.15 2.33
C PHE A 81 -28.21 14.80 1.32
N GLU A 82 -27.25 15.54 1.86
CA GLU A 82 -26.06 15.95 1.14
C GLU A 82 -24.89 15.19 1.76
N GLY A 83 -24.18 14.41 0.94
CA GLY A 83 -23.01 13.66 1.36
C GLY A 83 -21.89 13.89 0.36
N SER A 84 -20.72 14.31 0.85
CA SER A 84 -19.54 14.53 0.02
C SER A 84 -19.15 13.24 -0.71
N HIS A 85 -18.83 13.35 -1.99
CA HIS A 85 -18.32 12.27 -2.83
C HIS A 85 -19.16 10.97 -2.86
N ALA A 86 -20.45 11.03 -2.55
CA ALA A 86 -21.40 9.92 -2.69
C ALA A 86 -22.40 10.19 -3.81
N ILE A 87 -22.76 9.15 -4.54
CA ILE A 87 -23.89 9.16 -5.48
C ILE A 87 -25.12 8.85 -4.66
N HIS A 88 -26.17 9.69 -4.75
CA HIS A 88 -27.43 9.49 -4.01
C HIS A 88 -28.58 9.04 -4.90
N GLN A 89 -28.58 9.43 -6.18
CA GLN A 89 -29.64 9.11 -7.14
C GLN A 89 -29.31 7.85 -7.93
N LEU A 90 -30.34 7.10 -8.32
CA LEU A 90 -30.30 5.78 -8.97
C LEU A 90 -29.73 4.67 -8.06
N MET A 91 -28.60 4.89 -7.42
CA MET A 91 -27.98 4.00 -6.43
C MET A 91 -27.18 4.82 -5.41
N TYR A 92 -27.09 4.34 -4.17
CA TYR A 92 -26.23 4.90 -3.13
C TYR A 92 -24.86 4.20 -3.12
N MET A 93 -23.80 4.90 -3.50
CA MET A 93 -22.43 4.37 -3.50
C MET A 93 -21.37 5.48 -3.53
N SER A 94 -20.11 5.08 -3.35
CA SER A 94 -18.96 5.95 -3.62
C SER A 94 -18.96 6.44 -5.07
N LYS A 95 -18.62 7.71 -5.28
CA LYS A 95 -18.35 8.27 -6.62
C LYS A 95 -17.05 7.75 -7.23
N TYR A 96 -16.12 7.25 -6.40
CA TYR A 96 -14.78 6.86 -6.82
C TYR A 96 -14.73 5.43 -7.39
N PRO A 97 -13.66 5.09 -8.15
CA PRO A 97 -13.46 3.74 -8.66
C PRO A 97 -13.43 2.67 -7.55
N PRO A 98 -13.90 1.44 -7.83
CA PRO A 98 -14.15 0.43 -6.81
C PRO A 98 -12.88 -0.16 -6.17
N VAL A 99 -11.72 -0.05 -6.83
CA VAL A 99 -10.49 -0.74 -6.39
C VAL A 99 -10.07 -0.31 -4.99
N GLN A 100 -10.22 0.97 -4.64
CA GLN A 100 -9.88 1.45 -3.30
C GLN A 100 -10.76 0.78 -2.23
N GLY A 101 -12.08 0.77 -2.43
CA GLY A 101 -13.02 0.06 -1.55
C GLY A 101 -12.73 -1.45 -1.46
N LEU A 102 -12.31 -2.09 -2.56
CA LEU A 102 -11.92 -3.51 -2.57
C LEU A 102 -10.63 -3.79 -1.80
N VAL A 103 -9.69 -2.85 -1.75
CA VAL A 103 -8.51 -2.99 -0.90
C VAL A 103 -8.91 -2.82 0.57
N LEU A 104 -9.72 -1.82 0.88
CA LEU A 104 -10.17 -1.52 2.24
C LEU A 104 -11.02 -2.64 2.85
N VAL A 105 -11.93 -3.24 2.06
CA VAL A 105 -12.79 -4.32 2.56
C VAL A 105 -11.99 -5.54 3.00
N VAL A 106 -10.83 -5.82 2.39
CA VAL A 106 -9.95 -6.92 2.82
C VAL A 106 -9.50 -6.70 4.26
N GLY A 107 -9.06 -5.49 4.61
CA GLY A 107 -8.69 -5.15 5.98
C GLY A 107 -9.88 -5.17 6.94
N GLN A 108 -11.02 -4.63 6.50
CA GLN A 108 -12.26 -4.57 7.28
C GLN A 108 -12.78 -5.96 7.64
N VAL A 109 -12.77 -6.91 6.70
CA VAL A 109 -13.26 -8.28 6.92
C VAL A 109 -12.26 -9.12 7.72
N MET A 110 -10.96 -8.94 7.51
CA MET A 110 -9.93 -9.75 8.19
C MET A 110 -9.74 -9.37 9.66
N GLY A 111 -9.90 -8.10 10.03
CA GLY A 111 -9.60 -7.64 11.38
C GLY A 111 -10.36 -6.40 11.84
N GLY A 112 -11.43 -6.02 11.15
CA GLY A 112 -12.26 -4.86 11.52
C GLY A 112 -11.65 -3.51 11.20
N HIS A 113 -10.44 -3.46 10.62
CA HIS A 113 -9.71 -2.23 10.35
C HIS A 113 -9.41 -2.08 8.85
N PRO A 114 -10.09 -1.16 8.13
CA PRO A 114 -9.91 -1.00 6.70
C PRO A 114 -8.47 -0.63 6.30
N ILE A 115 -7.73 0.07 7.19
CA ILE A 115 -6.34 0.49 6.95
C ILE A 115 -5.38 -0.68 6.75
N TRP A 116 -5.71 -1.87 7.24
CA TRP A 116 -4.88 -3.06 7.01
C TRP A 116 -4.80 -3.39 5.53
N GLY A 117 -5.86 -3.10 4.76
CA GLY A 117 -5.85 -3.20 3.31
C GLY A 117 -4.82 -2.27 2.67
N VAL A 118 -4.73 -1.02 3.14
CA VAL A 118 -3.74 -0.03 2.68
C VAL A 118 -2.33 -0.49 3.00
N TRP A 119 -2.08 -1.03 4.19
CA TRP A 119 -0.75 -1.55 4.53
C TRP A 119 -0.36 -2.76 3.66
N MET A 120 -1.32 -3.62 3.31
CA MET A 120 -1.08 -4.73 2.38
C MET A 120 -0.77 -4.25 0.96
N SER A 121 -1.52 -3.26 0.46
CA SER A 121 -1.28 -2.68 -0.87
C SER A 121 0.07 -1.97 -0.93
N MET A 122 0.46 -1.30 0.16
CA MET A 122 1.79 -0.70 0.33
C MET A 122 2.91 -1.75 0.30
N GLY A 123 2.73 -2.85 1.02
CA GLY A 123 3.63 -4.00 0.96
C GLY A 123 3.80 -4.56 -0.46
N LEU A 124 2.69 -4.71 -1.16
CA LEU A 124 2.67 -5.18 -2.55
C LEU A 124 3.36 -4.18 -3.48
N MET A 125 3.10 -2.88 -3.34
CA MET A 125 3.73 -1.84 -4.14
C MET A 125 5.25 -1.88 -4.01
N CYS A 126 5.79 -1.89 -2.78
CA CYS A 126 7.24 -1.97 -2.56
C CYS A 126 7.85 -3.26 -3.12
N ALA A 127 7.15 -4.39 -2.98
CA ALA A 127 7.57 -5.67 -3.56
C ALA A 127 7.62 -5.62 -5.10
N VAL A 128 6.58 -5.05 -5.73
CA VAL A 128 6.50 -4.90 -7.19
C VAL A 128 7.57 -3.95 -7.71
N ILE A 129 7.79 -2.80 -7.06
CA ILE A 129 8.89 -1.88 -7.41
C ILE A 129 10.23 -2.61 -7.36
N CYS A 130 10.50 -3.36 -6.28
CA CYS A 130 11.72 -4.16 -6.16
C CYS A 130 11.82 -5.21 -7.29
N TRP A 131 10.74 -5.94 -7.57
CA TRP A 131 10.67 -6.95 -8.63
C TRP A 131 10.92 -6.37 -10.03
N MET A 132 10.39 -5.18 -10.31
CA MET A 132 10.61 -4.46 -11.56
C MET A 132 12.07 -4.01 -11.65
N LEU A 133 12.65 -3.45 -10.59
CA LEU A 133 14.05 -3.04 -10.58
C LEU A 133 15.01 -4.21 -10.84
N TYR A 134 14.69 -5.42 -10.38
CA TYR A 134 15.47 -6.62 -10.70
C TYR A 134 15.60 -6.90 -12.21
N VAL A 135 14.73 -6.34 -13.06
CA VAL A 135 14.80 -6.48 -14.51
C VAL A 135 15.82 -5.51 -15.13
N TRP A 136 16.01 -4.34 -14.52
CA TRP A 136 16.76 -3.23 -15.14
C TRP A 136 18.14 -2.98 -14.52
N VAL A 137 18.32 -3.29 -13.22
CA VAL A 137 19.55 -2.96 -12.48
C VAL A 137 20.14 -4.19 -11.78
N PRO A 138 21.44 -4.16 -11.41
CA PRO A 138 22.04 -5.26 -10.69
C PRO A 138 21.30 -5.56 -9.37
N PRO A 139 21.26 -6.83 -8.91
CA PRO A 139 20.50 -7.25 -7.73
C PRO A 139 20.63 -6.37 -6.48
N ARG A 140 21.85 -5.90 -6.20
CA ARG A 140 22.12 -5.01 -5.06
C ARG A 140 21.36 -3.68 -5.14
N TRP A 141 21.28 -3.10 -6.34
CA TRP A 141 20.57 -1.86 -6.59
C TRP A 141 19.05 -2.05 -6.61
N ALA A 142 18.57 -3.22 -7.03
CA ALA A 142 17.15 -3.54 -6.97
C ALA A 142 16.62 -3.62 -5.53
N VAL A 143 17.37 -4.25 -4.62
CA VAL A 143 17.03 -4.26 -3.18
C VAL A 143 17.10 -2.86 -2.59
N LEU A 144 18.14 -2.09 -2.92
CA LEU A 144 18.27 -0.72 -2.44
C LEU A 144 17.09 0.15 -2.89
N GLY A 145 16.67 0.05 -4.16
CA GLY A 145 15.52 0.81 -4.66
C GLY A 145 14.20 0.39 -4.01
N GLY A 146 14.01 -0.90 -3.73
CA GLY A 146 12.88 -1.37 -2.93
C GLY A 146 12.88 -0.80 -1.50
N PHE A 147 14.06 -0.74 -0.87
CA PHE A 147 14.22 -0.12 0.46
C PHE A 147 14.02 1.41 0.43
N LEU A 148 14.44 2.09 -0.63
CA LEU A 148 14.17 3.51 -0.81
C LEU A 148 12.68 3.80 -1.00
N ALA A 149 11.94 2.93 -1.70
CA ALA A 149 10.48 3.02 -1.81
C ALA A 149 9.80 2.87 -0.43
N LEU A 150 10.28 1.90 0.38
CA LEU A 150 9.81 1.67 1.75
C LEU A 150 9.95 2.91 2.64
N ILE A 151 11.12 3.57 2.63
CA ILE A 151 11.40 4.71 3.53
C ILE A 151 11.06 6.06 2.92
N ASN A 152 10.42 6.08 1.75
CA ASN A 152 10.11 7.33 1.06
C ASN A 152 9.19 8.20 1.96
N PRO A 153 9.48 9.49 2.19
CA PRO A 153 8.68 10.31 3.10
C PRO A 153 7.22 10.52 2.67
N LEU A 154 6.93 10.43 1.37
CA LEU A 154 5.60 10.67 0.80
C LEU A 154 4.83 9.36 0.60
N LEU A 155 5.49 8.37 -0.01
CA LEU A 155 4.88 7.10 -0.40
C LEU A 155 5.12 5.97 0.60
N GLY A 156 6.18 6.10 1.40
CA GLY A 156 6.70 5.06 2.29
C GLY A 156 5.86 4.84 3.53
N ILE A 157 6.39 4.03 4.45
CA ILE A 157 5.66 3.59 5.66
C ILE A 157 5.20 4.73 6.59
N THR A 158 5.84 5.90 6.54
CA THR A 158 5.45 7.10 7.31
C THR A 158 4.72 8.14 6.45
N GLY A 159 4.59 7.89 5.16
CA GLY A 159 3.96 8.80 4.22
C GLY A 159 2.44 8.75 4.31
N TYR A 160 1.80 9.79 3.77
CA TYR A 160 0.35 9.90 3.81
C TYR A 160 -0.33 8.69 3.13
N TRP A 161 0.23 8.20 2.00
CA TRP A 161 -0.29 7.05 1.26
C TRP A 161 -0.37 5.74 2.06
N ALA A 162 0.46 5.58 3.10
CA ALA A 162 0.47 4.38 3.93
C ALA A 162 -0.31 4.55 5.24
N GLN A 163 -0.63 5.79 5.61
CA GLN A 163 -1.21 6.16 6.90
C GLN A 163 -2.51 6.97 6.75
N SER A 164 -3.14 6.89 5.58
CA SER A 164 -4.45 7.48 5.24
C SER A 164 -5.21 6.50 4.33
N TYR A 165 -6.48 6.81 4.03
CA TYR A 165 -7.36 5.98 3.20
C TYR A 165 -7.40 6.43 1.73
#